data_AF-A0A377CZ95-F1
#
_entry.id   AF-A0A377CZ95-F1
#
_cell.length_a   1.000
_cell.length_b   1.000
_cell.length_c   1.000
_cell.angle_alpha   90.00
_cell.angle_beta   90.00
_cell.angle_gamma   90.00
#
_symmetry.space_group_name_H-M   'P 1'
#
loop_
_entity.id
_entity.type
_entity.pdbx_description
1 polymer ?
#
loop_
_entity_poly.entity_id
_entity_poly.type
_entity_poly.pdbx_seq_one_letter_code
_entity_poly.pdbx_strand_id
1 'polypeptide(L)'
;MSVIGRIHSFESCGTVDGPGIRFITFFQGCLMRCLYCHNRDTWDTHGGKEVTVEDLMKEVVTYRHFMNASGGGVTASGGEAILQAEFVRDWFRACKKEGIHTCLDTNGLFVVTIR
;
A
#
# COMPACT_ATOMS: atom_id res chain seq x y z
N MET A 1 -12.26 15.24 -7.56
CA MET A 1 -12.49 13.79 -7.76
C MET A 1 -11.49 13.05 -6.89
N SER A 2 -11.92 12.04 -6.13
CA SER A 2 -11.00 11.21 -5.35
C SER A 2 -10.12 10.40 -6.31
N VAL A 3 -8.83 10.28 -6.00
CA VAL A 3 -7.90 9.44 -6.76
C VAL A 3 -8.30 7.98 -6.54
N ILE A 4 -8.39 7.20 -7.61
CA ILE A 4 -8.65 5.75 -7.57
C ILE A 4 -7.30 5.03 -7.52
N GLY A 5 -7.20 4.04 -6.64
CA GLY A 5 -6.05 3.15 -6.52
C GLY A 5 -6.38 1.78 -7.11
N ARG A 6 -5.37 1.08 -7.63
CA ARG A 6 -5.46 -0.32 -8.06
C ARG A 6 -4.66 -1.19 -7.11
N ILE A 7 -5.31 -2.14 -6.46
CA ILE A 7 -4.66 -3.05 -5.51
C ILE A 7 -4.78 -4.49 -5.99
N HIS A 8 -3.75 -5.28 -5.75
CA HIS A 8 -3.79 -6.73 -5.92
C HIS A 8 -4.58 -7.37 -4.78
N SER A 9 -4.18 -7.05 -3.54
CA SER A 9 -4.75 -7.61 -2.31
C SER A 9 -4.38 -6.74 -1.11
N PHE A 10 -4.87 -7.11 0.08
CA PHE A 10 -4.38 -6.61 1.34
C PHE A 10 -4.24 -7.75 2.35
N GLU A 11 -3.35 -7.59 3.32
CA GLU A 11 -3.16 -8.49 4.45
C GLU A 11 -3.34 -7.70 5.75
N SER A 12 -4.18 -8.19 6.65
CA SER A 12 -4.62 -7.42 7.81
C SER A 12 -3.64 -7.40 8.99
N CYS A 13 -2.79 -8.43 9.10
CA CYS A 13 -1.95 -8.67 10.28
C CYS A 13 -0.53 -9.16 9.94
N GLY A 14 0.11 -8.58 8.93
CA GLY A 14 1.48 -8.97 8.59
C GLY A 14 2.47 -8.56 9.68
N THR A 15 3.45 -9.44 9.94
CA THR A 15 4.42 -9.30 11.04
C THR A 15 5.86 -9.09 10.54
N VAL A 16 6.07 -9.13 9.22
CA VAL A 16 7.41 -9.09 8.60
C VAL A 16 7.59 -7.92 7.62
N ASP A 17 6.60 -7.03 7.51
CA ASP A 17 6.52 -5.95 6.50
C ASP A 17 6.68 -4.55 7.13
N GLY A 18 7.48 -4.50 8.20
CA GLY A 18 7.81 -3.31 8.97
C GLY A 18 7.63 -3.49 10.48
N PRO A 19 7.73 -2.41 11.27
CA PRO A 19 7.59 -2.48 12.72
C PRO A 19 6.16 -2.86 13.14
N GLY A 20 6.04 -3.77 14.11
CA GLY A 20 4.76 -4.20 14.69
C GLY A 20 3.86 -4.98 13.72
N ILE A 21 2.59 -5.15 14.09
CA ILE A 21 1.56 -5.75 13.24
C ILE A 21 1.05 -4.71 12.26
N ARG A 22 1.03 -5.04 10.98
CA ARG A 22 0.70 -4.08 9.93
C ARG A 22 -0.44 -4.55 9.03
N PHE A 23 -1.30 -3.59 8.69
CA PHE A 23 -2.23 -3.74 7.57
C PHE A 23 -1.49 -3.39 6.29
N ILE A 24 -1.20 -4.38 5.46
CA ILE A 24 -0.40 -4.22 4.25
C ILE A 24 -1.36 -4.17 3.07
N THR A 25 -1.23 -3.16 2.23
CA THR A 25 -1.91 -3.11 0.94
C THR A 25 -0.90 -3.36 -0.16
N PHE A 26 -1.12 -4.42 -0.93
CA PHE A 26 -0.29 -4.77 -2.08
C PHE A 26 -0.85 -4.07 -3.32
N PHE A 27 -0.19 -3.00 -3.75
CA PHE A 27 -0.57 -2.25 -4.94
C PHE A 27 -0.29 -3.04 -6.21
N GLN A 28 -1.19 -2.90 -7.18
CA GLN A 28 -1.05 -3.51 -8.49
C GLN A 28 -0.14 -2.66 -9.39
N GLY A 29 0.74 -3.32 -10.14
CA GLY A 29 1.68 -2.73 -11.09
C GLY A 29 3.12 -2.72 -10.57
N CYS A 30 4.05 -3.24 -11.37
CA CYS A 30 5.49 -3.09 -11.13
C CYS A 30 6.21 -2.98 -12.49
N LEU A 31 7.14 -2.04 -12.64
CA LEU A 31 7.93 -1.90 -13.87
C LEU A 31 9.21 -2.76 -13.86
N MET A 32 9.62 -3.28 -12.70
CA MET A 32 10.74 -4.21 -12.60
C MET A 32 10.32 -5.64 -12.95
N ARG A 33 11.31 -6.47 -13.30
CA ARG A 33 11.14 -7.90 -13.62
C ARG A 33 12.17 -8.74 -12.86
N CYS A 34 12.22 -8.55 -11.54
CA CYS A 34 13.18 -9.27 -10.67
C CYS A 34 13.08 -10.78 -10.89
N LEU A 35 14.21 -11.46 -11.09
CA LEU A 35 14.27 -12.90 -11.33
C LEU A 35 13.64 -13.70 -10.17
N TYR A 36 13.77 -13.17 -8.97
CA TYR A 36 13.27 -13.69 -7.71
C TYR A 36 11.98 -13.00 -7.25
N CYS A 37 11.19 -12.39 -8.14
CA CYS A 37 9.94 -11.75 -7.70
C CYS A 37 8.98 -12.79 -7.09
N HIS A 38 8.53 -12.55 -5.85
CA HIS A 38 7.59 -13.42 -5.15
C HIS A 38 6.15 -13.24 -5.66
N ASN A 39 5.80 -12.05 -6.16
CA ASN A 39 4.44 -11.67 -6.55
C ASN A 39 4.41 -11.22 -8.03
N ARG A 40 4.67 -12.14 -8.96
CA ARG A 40 4.75 -11.81 -10.42
C ARG A 40 3.40 -11.39 -11.01
N ASP A 41 2.32 -11.81 -10.40
CA ASP A 41 0.94 -11.41 -10.66
C ASP A 41 0.69 -9.91 -10.40
N THR A 42 1.51 -9.26 -9.57
CA THR A 42 1.44 -7.80 -9.38
C THR A 42 2.03 -6.98 -10.53
N TRP A 43 2.66 -7.60 -11.53
CA TRP A 43 3.39 -6.85 -12.58
C TRP A 43 2.50 -6.04 -13.51
N ASP A 44 1.33 -6.57 -13.88
CA ASP A 44 0.42 -5.92 -14.82
C ASP A 44 -0.17 -4.65 -14.20
N THR A 45 0.06 -3.49 -14.80
CA THR A 45 -0.45 -2.20 -14.33
C THR A 45 -1.95 -2.01 -14.58
N HIS A 46 -2.57 -2.87 -15.37
CA HIS A 46 -3.99 -2.80 -15.72
C HIS A 46 -4.86 -3.81 -14.95
N GLY A 47 -4.25 -4.73 -14.21
CA GLY A 47 -4.96 -5.71 -13.38
C GLY A 47 -5.49 -5.14 -12.06
N GLY A 48 -5.77 -6.02 -11.12
CA GLY A 48 -6.15 -5.65 -9.74
C GLY A 48 -7.57 -5.07 -9.61
N LYS A 49 -7.95 -4.77 -8.37
CA LYS A 49 -9.22 -4.17 -7.98
C LYS A 49 -9.05 -2.66 -7.81
N GLU A 50 -9.97 -1.90 -8.39
CA GLU A 50 -10.09 -0.46 -8.13
C GLU A 50 -10.71 -0.19 -6.76
N VAL A 51 -10.09 0.71 -6.00
CA VAL A 51 -10.52 1.10 -4.65
C VAL A 51 -10.34 2.60 -4.45
N THR A 52 -11.16 3.19 -3.58
CA THR A 52 -10.92 4.54 -3.08
C THR A 52 -10.18 4.51 -1.74
N VAL A 53 -9.68 5.67 -1.30
CA VAL A 53 -9.08 5.80 0.05
C VAL A 53 -10.11 5.49 1.13
N GLU A 54 -11.37 5.91 0.93
CA GLU A 54 -12.45 5.64 1.87
C GLU A 54 -12.71 4.14 2.02
N ASP A 55 -12.64 3.38 0.93
CA ASP A 55 -12.83 1.93 0.97
C ASP A 55 -11.69 1.23 1.73
N LEU A 56 -10.44 1.60 1.48
CA LEU A 56 -9.31 1.06 2.24
C LEU A 56 -9.35 1.45 3.72
N MET A 57 -9.72 2.70 4.03
CA MET A 57 -9.79 3.16 5.42
C MET A 57 -10.88 2.45 6.20
N LYS A 58 -12.02 2.09 5.59
CA LYS A 58 -13.06 1.27 6.26
C LYS A 58 -12.51 -0.07 6.74
N GLU A 59 -11.63 -0.70 5.97
CA GLU A 59 -10.97 -1.94 6.38
C GLU A 59 -9.90 -1.68 7.45
N VAL A 60 -8.97 -0.75 7.19
CA VAL A 60 -7.81 -0.45 8.06
C VAL A 60 -8.21 -0.15 9.50
N VAL A 61 -9.27 0.65 9.72
CA VAL A 61 -9.66 1.10 11.06
C VAL A 61 -10.15 -0.05 11.94
N THR A 62 -10.67 -1.13 11.36
CA THR A 62 -11.12 -2.31 12.12
C THR A 62 -9.95 -3.00 12.84
N TYR A 63 -8.73 -2.89 12.30
CA TYR A 63 -7.51 -3.50 12.85
C TYR A 63 -6.70 -2.58 13.76
N ARG A 64 -7.21 -1.38 14.10
CA ARG A 64 -6.50 -0.37 14.89
C ARG A 64 -5.97 -0.86 16.23
N HIS A 65 -6.71 -1.76 16.89
CA HIS A 65 -6.30 -2.33 18.18
C HIS A 65 -4.99 -3.13 18.06
N PHE A 66 -4.83 -3.93 17.01
CA PHE A 66 -3.61 -4.70 16.76
C PHE A 66 -2.42 -3.80 16.44
N MET A 67 -2.65 -2.77 15.63
CA MET A 67 -1.63 -1.78 15.29
C MET A 67 -1.15 -1.04 16.54
N ASN A 68 -2.07 -0.55 17.39
CA ASN A 68 -1.70 0.17 18.61
C ASN A 68 -0.96 -0.72 19.62
N ALA A 69 -1.41 -1.97 19.81
CA ALA A 69 -0.83 -2.89 20.78
C ALA A 69 0.62 -3.30 20.43
N SER A 70 0.95 -3.32 19.14
CA SER A 70 2.26 -3.77 18.64
C SER A 70 3.19 -2.62 18.24
N GLY A 71 2.75 -1.36 18.31
CA GLY A 71 3.47 -0.23 17.71
C GLY A 71 3.52 -0.28 16.17
N GLY A 72 2.54 -0.95 15.56
CA GLY A 72 2.41 -1.19 14.13
C GLY A 72 1.70 -0.08 13.36
N GLY A 73 1.08 -0.41 12.24
CA GLY A 73 0.42 0.58 11.37
C GLY A 73 0.05 0.04 9.98
N VAL A 74 0.07 0.88 8.96
CA VAL A 74 -0.17 0.47 7.56
C VAL A 74 1.12 0.38 6.75
N THR A 75 1.20 -0.55 5.80
CA THR A 75 2.29 -0.61 4.81
C THR A 75 1.72 -0.52 3.39
N ALA A 76 2.23 0.38 2.58
CA ALA A 76 2.04 0.34 1.12
C ALA A 76 3.16 -0.49 0.50
N SER A 77 2.83 -1.63 -0.10
CA SER A 77 3.77 -2.56 -0.77
C SER A 77 3.15 -3.05 -2.09
N GLY A 78 3.42 -4.29 -2.52
CA GLY A 78 2.85 -4.92 -3.71
C GLY A 78 3.86 -5.07 -4.83
N GLY A 79 3.49 -4.61 -6.02
CA GLY A 79 4.42 -4.47 -7.12
C GLY A 79 5.37 -3.30 -6.87
N GLU A 80 4.92 -2.09 -7.17
CA GLU A 80 5.62 -0.86 -6.85
C GLU A 80 4.60 0.23 -6.48
N ALA A 81 4.42 0.46 -5.18
CA ALA A 81 3.43 1.40 -4.66
C ALA A 81 3.67 2.84 -5.14
N ILE A 82 4.92 3.23 -5.44
CA ILE A 82 5.23 4.59 -5.89
C ILE A 82 4.71 4.90 -7.30
N LEU A 83 4.35 3.89 -8.10
CA LEU A 83 3.66 4.11 -9.38
C LEU A 83 2.26 4.74 -9.18
N GLN A 84 1.69 4.62 -7.98
CA GLN A 84 0.41 5.20 -7.59
C GLN A 84 0.59 6.24 -6.47
N ALA A 85 1.68 7.01 -6.51
CA ALA A 85 2.09 7.92 -5.43
C ALA A 85 0.99 8.90 -4.97
N GLU A 86 0.14 9.40 -5.86
CA GLU A 86 -0.96 10.30 -5.47
C GLU A 86 -1.98 9.61 -4.57
N PHE A 87 -2.35 8.38 -4.90
CA PHE A 87 -3.25 7.57 -4.08
C PHE A 87 -2.60 7.21 -2.74
N VAL A 88 -1.35 6.73 -2.76
CA VAL A 88 -0.60 6.37 -1.55
C VAL A 88 -0.45 7.57 -0.61
N ARG A 89 -0.16 8.76 -1.16
CA ARG A 89 -0.12 10.02 -0.40
C ARG A 89 -1.45 10.30 0.29
N ASP A 90 -2.56 10.19 -0.43
CA ASP A 90 -3.88 10.52 0.12
C ASP A 90 -4.34 9.48 1.15
N TRP A 91 -4.03 8.20 0.92
CA TRP A 91 -4.21 7.14 1.90
C TRP A 91 -3.39 7.38 3.17
N PHE A 92 -2.10 7.67 3.05
CA PHE A 92 -1.25 7.98 4.20
C PHE A 92 -1.71 9.22 4.96
N ARG A 93 -2.20 10.25 4.27
CA ARG A 93 -2.82 11.41 4.93
C ARG A 93 -4.05 11.02 5.74
N ALA A 94 -4.90 10.14 5.21
CA ALA A 94 -6.05 9.61 5.95
C ALA A 94 -5.60 8.80 7.18
N CYS A 95 -4.62 7.91 7.03
CA CYS A 95 -4.04 7.15 8.14
C CYS A 95 -3.45 8.07 9.22
N LYS A 96 -2.73 9.12 8.83
CA LYS A 96 -2.13 10.10 9.77
C LYS A 96 -3.19 10.88 10.54
N LYS A 97 -4.32 11.22 9.93
CA LYS A 97 -5.46 11.85 10.63
C LYS A 97 -6.03 10.93 11.72
N GLU A 98 -5.97 9.62 11.50
CA GLU A 98 -6.33 8.60 12.49
C GLU A 98 -5.18 8.23 13.44
N GLY A 99 -4.05 8.93 13.42
CA GLY A 99 -2.89 8.64 14.26
C GLY A 99 -2.21 7.30 13.96
N ILE A 100 -2.40 6.74 12.76
CA ILE A 100 -1.83 5.45 12.36
C ILE A 100 -0.43 5.65 11.74
N HIS A 101 0.54 4.82 12.13
CA HIS A 101 1.88 4.85 11.55
C HIS A 101 1.86 4.35 10.09
N THR A 102 2.63 5.00 9.22
CA THR A 102 2.68 4.70 7.78
C THR A 102 4.08 4.19 7.41
N CYS A 103 4.15 3.09 6.68
CA CYS A 103 5.37 2.54 6.11
C CYS A 103 5.22 2.46 4.58
N LEU A 104 6.25 2.86 3.84
CA LEU A 104 6.32 2.69 2.39
C LEU A 104 7.39 1.65 2.09
N ASP A 105 6.98 0.57 1.44
CA ASP A 105 7.86 -0.48 0.92
C ASP A 105 7.91 -0.34 -0.61
N THR A 106 9.10 -0.04 -1.12
CA THR A 106 9.32 0.40 -2.50
C THR A 106 10.70 -0.03 -2.99
N ASN A 107 10.81 -0.36 -4.27
CA ASN A 107 12.09 -0.53 -4.95
C ASN A 107 12.72 0.80 -5.40
N GLY A 108 12.05 1.94 -5.16
CA GLY A 108 12.54 3.28 -5.44
C GLY A 108 12.49 3.70 -6.90
N LEU A 109 11.92 2.88 -7.79
CA LEU A 109 11.75 3.23 -9.20
C LEU A 109 10.58 4.20 -9.38
N PHE A 110 10.91 5.48 -9.42
CA PHE A 110 9.97 6.54 -9.74
C PHE A 110 10.18 7.04 -11.17
N VAL A 111 9.11 7.12 -11.96
CA VAL A 111 9.17 7.67 -13.32
C VAL A 111 8.98 9.18 -13.26
N VAL A 112 10.07 9.93 -13.42
CA VAL A 112 10.02 11.39 -13.54
C VAL A 112 9.60 11.75 -14.95
N THR A 113 8.39 12.29 -15.12
CA THR A 113 8.02 12.94 -16.38
C THR A 113 8.59 14.34 -16.37
N ILE A 114 9.67 14.57 -17.13
CA ILE A 114 10.16 15.94 -17.40
C ILE A 114 9.14 16.57 -18.35
N ARG A 115 8.25 17.40 -17.79
CA ARG A 115 7.39 18.30 -18.57
C ARG A 115 8.08 19.64 -18.73
#